data_AF-A0A7J6LML6-F1
#
_entry.id   AF-A0A7J6LML6-F1
#
_cell.length_a   1.000
_cell.length_b   1.000
_cell.length_c   1.000
_cell.angle_alpha   90.00
_cell.angle_beta   90.00
_cell.angle_gamma   90.00
#
_symmetry.space_group_name_H-M   'P 1'
#
loop_
_entity.id
_entity.type
_entity.pdbx_description
1 polymer ?
#
loop_
_entity_poly.entity_id
_entity_poly.type
_entity_poly.pdbx_seq_one_letter_code
_entity_poly.pdbx_strand_id
1 'polypeptide(L)'
;MTVSQPEGKETGENLSSISARFVRFIENINFWPLITIFVGSAILQNLCLDQIRNNGGGGKDTVHLLTFAANALGNLLVGFLPARKPWFKCHWRRALIPSAVDLVSQVLIQFGVVLAGAQIFTILYNSCIVWSVVLAFVFLKTRFSWWQIAAITVVIVGVGMKSFVNTASGSNSLILGTILILCGCLMHSLTNIINEYYIKRYDFPPTRLAGFTGLYSIIAYAVYFIAWSSWRIQEQIVDEIHANDSTVSWVALWYFLFTLANFLHAAGFFLLLSRIGNVGTAITKGLKTGTYVFISHAIYCSSNDKYCVFPLDRWQRTLTLLSAILSIAGVIAYGYSTKKYNQAKAEKEKSKIVDDGQGVPVIEASCGSTCSTNGDGEVSSVDRGCDDDGLVPGTTTVTLRDLPPSFSADTLANLLTDFRGRFDFYYVPLTFRTRTSIGYAFVNFGTPEDALAFYDRFNGARVSSDDDDDDEDAKPMVVTTAHAQGLDAQIALLRNSPVNSGDSPAFKPRRFELGTGRPLEFPHAEFVPKRGHSHRSRHRQRRAHPSAAVRERQFFGYSSSFSHVH
;
A
#
# COMPACT_ATOMS: atom_id res chain seq x y z
N MET A 1 15.34 -11.92 50.54
CA MET A 1 14.15 -11.08 50.29
C MET A 1 13.25 -11.86 49.37
N THR A 2 12.02 -12.08 49.82
CA THR A 2 10.99 -12.90 49.17
C THR A 2 10.49 -12.25 47.89
N VAL A 3 10.45 -13.00 46.79
CA VAL A 3 9.76 -12.63 45.55
C VAL A 3 8.36 -13.23 45.60
N SER A 4 7.36 -12.39 45.80
CA SER A 4 5.95 -12.72 45.56
C SER A 4 5.63 -12.56 44.08
N GLN A 5 5.10 -13.61 43.44
CA GLN A 5 4.49 -13.52 42.12
C GLN A 5 3.13 -12.80 42.20
N PRO A 6 2.72 -12.02 41.18
CA PRO A 6 1.31 -11.73 40.96
C PRO A 6 0.73 -12.77 39.99
N GLU A 7 -0.23 -13.56 40.48
CA GLU A 7 -1.20 -14.29 39.66
C GLU A 7 -2.02 -13.27 38.85
N GLY A 8 -1.79 -13.22 37.54
CA GLY A 8 -2.51 -12.31 36.64
C GLY A 8 -2.12 -12.39 35.15
N LYS A 9 -1.18 -13.26 34.75
CA LYS A 9 -0.66 -13.32 33.38
C LYS A 9 -1.53 -14.09 32.38
N GLU A 10 -2.30 -15.09 32.81
CA GLU A 10 -3.01 -16.00 31.87
C GLU A 10 -4.15 -15.35 31.06
N THR A 11 -4.82 -14.32 31.61
CA THR A 11 -5.90 -13.62 30.89
C THR A 11 -5.38 -12.56 29.93
N GLY A 12 -4.24 -11.93 30.24
CA GLY A 12 -3.59 -10.92 29.39
C GLY A 12 -2.93 -11.52 28.13
N GLU A 13 -2.30 -12.70 28.26
CA GLU A 13 -1.68 -13.40 27.14
C GLU A 13 -2.73 -13.86 26.11
N ASN A 14 -3.87 -14.36 26.57
CA ASN A 14 -4.98 -14.79 25.70
C ASN A 14 -5.63 -13.63 24.93
N LEU A 15 -5.86 -12.48 25.59
CA LEU A 15 -6.41 -11.29 24.92
C LEU A 15 -5.44 -10.71 23.88
N SER A 16 -4.13 -10.72 24.20
CA SER A 16 -3.09 -10.27 23.27
C SER A 16 -3.00 -11.19 22.04
N SER A 17 -3.11 -12.51 22.21
CA SER A 17 -3.03 -13.49 21.12
C SER A 17 -4.26 -13.39 20.19
N ILE A 18 -5.47 -13.19 20.74
CA ILE A 18 -6.70 -13.01 19.98
C ILE A 18 -6.63 -11.70 19.18
N SER A 19 -6.19 -10.61 19.82
CA SER A 19 -6.03 -9.31 19.14
C SER A 19 -5.03 -9.42 17.99
N ALA A 20 -3.90 -10.12 18.18
CA ALA A 20 -2.89 -10.32 17.16
C ALA A 20 -3.36 -11.23 16.00
N ARG A 21 -4.18 -12.25 16.30
CA ARG A 21 -4.84 -13.07 15.26
C ARG A 21 -5.82 -12.25 14.45
N PHE A 22 -6.60 -11.37 15.08
CA PHE A 22 -7.58 -10.53 14.40
C PHE A 22 -6.93 -9.42 13.56
N VAL A 23 -5.85 -8.81 14.05
CA VAL A 23 -5.01 -7.87 13.25
C VAL A 23 -4.50 -8.59 12.00
N ARG A 24 -3.91 -9.78 12.15
CA ARG A 24 -3.44 -10.58 11.01
C ARG A 24 -4.58 -10.92 10.05
N PHE A 25 -5.76 -11.26 10.55
CA PHE A 25 -6.93 -11.53 9.71
C PHE A 25 -7.33 -10.32 8.87
N ILE A 26 -7.52 -9.14 9.48
CA ILE A 26 -7.90 -7.91 8.78
C ILE A 26 -6.86 -7.51 7.73
N GLU A 27 -5.57 -7.59 8.08
CA GLU A 27 -4.49 -7.21 7.17
C GLU A 27 -4.27 -8.22 6.05
N ASN A 28 -4.64 -9.48 6.24
CA ASN A 28 -4.47 -10.57 5.28
C ASN A 28 -5.79 -11.01 4.60
N ILE A 29 -6.87 -10.23 4.69
CA ILE A 29 -8.11 -10.51 3.92
C ILE A 29 -7.74 -10.73 2.46
N ASN A 30 -8.26 -11.75 1.78
CA ASN A 30 -7.92 -11.97 0.37
C ASN A 30 -8.37 -10.81 -0.54
N PHE A 31 -7.73 -10.65 -1.70
CA PHE A 31 -8.00 -9.55 -2.63
C PHE A 31 -9.47 -9.49 -3.10
N TRP A 32 -10.05 -10.62 -3.48
CA TRP A 32 -11.42 -10.67 -4.00
C TRP A 32 -12.49 -10.31 -2.96
N PRO A 33 -12.51 -10.91 -1.74
CA PRO A 33 -13.42 -10.46 -0.69
C PRO A 33 -13.30 -8.96 -0.37
N LEU A 34 -12.08 -8.42 -0.36
CA LEU A 34 -11.85 -7.01 -0.07
C LEU A 34 -12.46 -6.08 -1.14
N ILE A 35 -12.31 -6.44 -2.42
CA ILE A 35 -12.97 -5.72 -3.51
C ILE A 35 -14.49 -5.81 -3.39
N THR A 36 -15.03 -6.99 -3.08
CA THR A 36 -16.47 -7.18 -2.90
C THR A 36 -17.01 -6.30 -1.77
N ILE A 37 -16.32 -6.23 -0.62
CA ILE A 37 -16.68 -5.34 0.48
C ILE A 37 -16.64 -3.87 0.01
N PHE A 38 -15.56 -3.45 -0.66
CA PHE A 38 -15.39 -2.07 -1.10
C PHE A 38 -16.44 -1.63 -2.12
N VAL A 39 -16.71 -2.45 -3.15
CA VAL A 39 -17.69 -2.13 -4.20
C VAL A 39 -19.11 -2.32 -3.71
N GLY A 40 -19.40 -3.39 -2.96
CA GLY A 40 -20.71 -3.68 -2.40
C GLY A 40 -21.16 -2.61 -1.40
N SER A 41 -20.28 -2.18 -0.50
CA SER A 41 -20.56 -1.06 0.40
C SER A 41 -20.78 0.26 -0.35
N ALA A 42 -20.09 0.49 -1.46
CA ALA A 42 -20.29 1.68 -2.29
C ALA A 42 -21.66 1.70 -2.98
N ILE A 43 -22.16 0.54 -3.38
CA ILE A 43 -23.51 0.34 -3.93
C ILE A 43 -24.55 0.57 -2.83
N LEU A 44 -24.32 -0.01 -1.64
CA LEU A 44 -25.19 0.17 -0.48
C LEU A 44 -25.28 1.63 -0.04
N GLN A 45 -24.17 2.37 -0.02
CA GLN A 45 -24.16 3.82 0.25
C GLN A 45 -25.12 4.58 -0.68
N ASN A 46 -25.04 4.33 -1.99
CA ASN A 46 -25.93 4.97 -2.96
C ASN A 46 -27.39 4.61 -2.73
N LEU A 47 -27.64 3.33 -2.47
CA LEU A 47 -28.99 2.84 -2.27
C LEU A 47 -29.63 3.44 -1.01
N CYS A 48 -28.91 3.42 0.11
CA CYS A 48 -29.37 4.05 1.34
C CYS A 48 -29.57 5.56 1.15
N LEU A 49 -28.68 6.25 0.42
CA LEU A 49 -28.84 7.67 0.13
C LEU A 49 -30.10 7.97 -0.69
N ASP A 50 -30.40 7.15 -1.70
CA ASP A 50 -31.62 7.28 -2.49
C ASP A 50 -32.86 7.04 -1.61
N GLN A 51 -32.84 6.05 -0.71
CA GLN A 51 -33.93 5.83 0.25
C GLN A 51 -34.09 6.99 1.23
N ILE A 52 -33.01 7.52 1.79
CA ILE A 52 -33.05 8.70 2.68
C ILE A 52 -33.72 9.87 1.95
N ARG A 53 -33.34 10.13 0.69
CA ARG A 53 -33.90 11.22 -0.11
C ARG A 53 -35.38 11.01 -0.42
N ASN A 54 -35.78 9.79 -0.79
CA ASN A 54 -37.18 9.49 -1.12
C ASN A 54 -38.12 9.62 0.09
N ASN A 55 -37.61 9.46 1.31
CA ASN A 55 -38.38 9.59 2.56
C ASN A 55 -38.22 10.98 3.21
N GLY A 56 -37.79 12.00 2.47
CA GLY A 56 -37.68 13.38 2.97
C GLY A 56 -36.50 13.66 3.92
N GLY A 57 -35.62 12.68 4.18
CA GLY A 57 -34.46 12.84 5.07
C GLY A 57 -33.27 13.57 4.47
N GLY A 58 -33.43 14.11 3.25
CA GLY A 58 -32.34 14.66 2.44
C GLY A 58 -32.18 16.18 2.50
N GLY A 59 -33.22 16.93 2.90
CA GLY A 59 -33.26 18.39 2.70
C GLY A 59 -33.37 18.72 1.21
N LYS A 60 -34.41 19.42 0.74
CA LYS A 60 -34.36 19.98 -0.64
C LYS A 60 -33.30 21.08 -0.74
N ASP A 61 -33.17 21.87 0.33
CA ASP A 61 -32.23 22.99 0.47
C ASP A 61 -31.24 22.81 1.63
N THR A 62 -31.47 21.82 2.49
CA THR A 62 -30.61 21.54 3.63
C THR A 62 -29.39 20.74 3.19
N VAL A 63 -28.21 21.30 3.46
CA VAL A 63 -26.90 20.71 3.17
C VAL A 63 -26.89 19.22 3.50
N HIS A 64 -26.31 18.39 2.62
CA HIS A 64 -26.04 16.95 2.78
C HIS A 64 -25.13 16.62 4.00
N LEU A 65 -25.06 17.51 4.97
CA LEU A 65 -24.17 17.51 6.12
C LEU A 65 -24.38 16.29 7.01
N LEU A 66 -25.61 15.81 7.18
CA LEU A 66 -25.86 14.60 7.95
C LEU A 66 -25.26 13.37 7.26
N THR A 67 -25.25 13.35 5.92
CA THR A 67 -24.58 12.30 5.16
C THR A 67 -23.05 12.40 5.24
N PHE A 68 -22.49 13.61 5.34
CA PHE A 68 -21.04 13.76 5.61
C PHE A 68 -20.65 13.41 7.04
N ALA A 69 -21.50 13.74 8.01
CA ALA A 69 -21.31 13.31 9.40
C ALA A 69 -21.31 11.79 9.49
N ALA A 70 -22.22 11.11 8.77
CA ALA A 70 -22.22 9.66 8.65
C ALA A 70 -20.95 9.11 7.97
N ASN A 71 -20.41 9.79 6.94
CA ASN A 71 -19.14 9.42 6.32
C ASN A 71 -17.94 9.60 7.29
N ALA A 72 -17.88 10.74 8.00
CA ALA A 72 -16.84 11.02 8.98
C ALA A 72 -16.90 10.04 10.16
N LEU A 73 -18.10 9.68 10.61
CA LEU A 73 -18.34 8.64 11.60
C LEU A 73 -17.92 7.26 11.10
N GLY A 74 -18.25 6.91 9.85
CA GLY A 74 -17.76 5.70 9.22
C GLY A 74 -16.23 5.59 9.28
N ASN A 75 -15.52 6.65 8.89
CA ASN A 75 -14.04 6.71 8.97
C ASN A 75 -13.53 6.60 10.41
N LEU A 76 -14.17 7.27 11.37
CA LEU A 76 -13.79 7.18 12.78
C LEU A 76 -13.94 5.74 13.31
N LEU A 77 -15.03 5.07 12.96
CA LEU A 77 -15.29 3.68 13.35
C LEU A 77 -14.23 2.72 12.81
N VAL A 78 -13.69 2.95 11.60
CA VAL A 78 -12.56 2.18 11.06
C VAL A 78 -11.34 2.28 11.96
N GLY A 79 -11.14 3.43 12.61
CA GLY A 79 -10.07 3.64 13.58
C GLY A 79 -10.07 2.67 14.75
N PHE A 80 -11.23 2.09 15.09
CA PHE A 80 -11.36 1.12 16.19
C PHE A 80 -11.11 -0.32 15.75
N LEU A 81 -10.97 -0.59 14.45
CA LEU A 81 -10.52 -1.90 13.99
C LEU A 81 -9.11 -2.21 14.54
N PRO A 82 -8.83 -3.46 14.93
CA PRO A 82 -7.51 -3.86 15.37
C PRO A 82 -6.45 -3.53 14.32
N ALA A 83 -5.33 -2.95 14.79
CA ALA A 83 -4.23 -2.50 13.94
C ALA A 83 -2.90 -2.80 14.63
N ARG A 84 -1.81 -2.94 13.85
CA ARG A 84 -0.45 -3.17 14.36
C ARG A 84 0.00 -2.19 15.44
N LYS A 85 -0.37 -0.90 15.31
CA LYS A 85 0.00 0.16 16.26
C LYS A 85 -1.26 0.71 16.95
N PRO A 86 -1.26 0.86 18.28
CA PRO A 86 -2.34 1.53 19.00
C PRO A 86 -2.35 3.04 18.70
N TRP A 87 -3.48 3.72 18.96
CA TRP A 87 -3.68 5.14 18.64
C TRP A 87 -2.57 6.05 19.19
N PHE A 88 -2.16 5.84 20.45
CA PHE A 88 -1.19 6.69 21.14
C PHE A 88 0.24 6.56 20.61
N LYS A 89 0.59 5.40 20.02
CA LYS A 89 1.90 5.19 19.37
C LYS A 89 1.92 5.72 17.92
N CYS A 90 0.79 6.20 17.40
CA CYS A 90 0.72 6.78 16.07
C CYS A 90 1.03 8.28 16.11
N HIS A 91 1.72 8.78 15.08
CA HIS A 91 2.03 10.20 14.92
C HIS A 91 0.79 11.00 14.49
N TRP A 92 -0.17 11.17 15.41
CA TRP A 92 -1.49 11.78 15.18
C TRP A 92 -1.43 13.18 14.54
N ARG A 93 -0.39 13.97 14.86
CA ARG A 93 -0.17 15.30 14.27
C ARG A 93 0.03 15.25 12.76
N ARG A 94 0.70 14.20 12.26
CA ARG A 94 0.97 14.06 10.82
C ARG A 94 -0.33 13.75 10.07
N ALA A 95 -1.30 13.07 10.69
CA ALA A 95 -2.61 12.80 10.10
C ALA A 95 -3.49 14.06 9.95
N LEU A 96 -3.12 15.19 10.57
CA LEU A 96 -3.86 16.45 10.41
C LEU A 96 -3.83 16.96 8.97
N ILE A 97 -2.70 16.83 8.27
CA ILE A 97 -2.53 17.31 6.90
C ILE A 97 -3.52 16.64 5.93
N PRO A 98 -3.54 15.29 5.78
CA PRO A 98 -4.51 14.65 4.89
C PRO A 98 -5.95 14.95 5.29
N SER A 99 -6.25 15.02 6.59
CA SER A 99 -7.60 15.30 7.09
C SER A 99 -8.07 16.72 6.75
N ALA A 100 -7.18 17.72 6.82
CA ALA A 100 -7.50 19.09 6.45
C ALA A 100 -7.77 19.22 4.94
N VAL A 101 -6.96 18.55 4.11
CA VAL A 101 -7.18 18.54 2.64
C VAL A 101 -8.49 17.82 2.30
N ASP A 102 -8.81 16.72 2.98
CA ASP A 102 -10.08 16.02 2.81
C ASP A 102 -11.26 16.94 3.18
N LEU A 103 -11.19 17.60 4.34
CA LEU A 103 -12.26 18.51 4.79
C LEU A 103 -12.50 19.63 3.77
N VAL A 104 -11.44 20.27 3.26
CA VAL A 104 -11.56 21.29 2.21
C VAL A 104 -12.20 20.71 0.95
N SER A 105 -11.78 19.50 0.54
CA SER A 105 -12.38 18.81 -0.60
C SER A 105 -13.87 18.58 -0.42
N GLN A 106 -14.29 18.02 0.73
CA GLN A 106 -15.69 17.73 1.04
C GLN A 106 -16.54 19.02 1.02
N VAL A 107 -16.04 20.11 1.60
CA VAL A 107 -16.72 21.41 1.61
C VAL A 107 -16.91 21.94 0.18
N LEU A 108 -15.85 21.93 -0.65
CA LEU A 108 -15.93 22.39 -2.04
C LEU A 108 -16.92 21.57 -2.87
N ILE A 109 -16.85 20.24 -2.76
CA ILE A 109 -17.79 19.34 -3.43
C ILE A 109 -19.22 19.66 -3.00
N GLN A 110 -19.44 19.90 -1.70
CA GLN A 110 -20.78 20.12 -1.19
C GLN A 110 -21.40 21.43 -1.66
N PHE A 111 -20.68 22.55 -1.55
CA PHE A 111 -21.16 23.82 -2.10
C PHE A 111 -21.37 23.72 -3.61
N GLY A 112 -20.51 22.98 -4.29
CA GLY A 112 -20.64 22.69 -5.71
C GLY A 112 -21.91 21.91 -6.06
N VAL A 113 -22.24 20.86 -5.29
CA VAL A 113 -23.47 20.05 -5.46
C VAL A 113 -24.72 20.88 -5.21
N VAL A 114 -24.71 21.77 -4.21
CA VAL A 114 -25.85 22.66 -3.92
C VAL A 114 -26.11 23.61 -5.11
N LEU A 115 -25.05 24.13 -5.74
CA LEU A 115 -25.17 25.10 -6.83
C LEU A 115 -25.42 24.47 -8.20
N ALA A 116 -24.84 23.30 -8.48
CA ALA A 116 -24.90 22.63 -9.79
C ALA A 116 -25.82 21.39 -9.83
N GLY A 117 -26.26 20.91 -8.66
CA GLY A 117 -27.12 19.73 -8.53
C GLY A 117 -26.36 18.40 -8.53
N ALA A 118 -27.02 17.37 -8.00
CA ALA A 118 -26.46 16.02 -7.86
C ALA A 118 -26.14 15.32 -9.20
N GLN A 119 -26.83 15.70 -10.27
CA GLN A 119 -26.58 15.14 -11.61
C GLN A 119 -25.22 15.58 -12.14
N ILE A 120 -24.90 16.88 -12.06
CA ILE A 120 -23.60 17.41 -12.47
C ILE A 120 -22.48 16.86 -11.58
N PHE A 121 -22.71 16.76 -10.28
CA PHE A 121 -21.77 16.10 -9.37
C PHE A 121 -21.43 14.68 -9.84
N THR A 122 -22.43 13.86 -10.17
CA THR A 122 -22.19 12.47 -10.61
C THR A 122 -21.32 12.40 -11.86
N ILE A 123 -21.47 13.36 -12.79
CA ILE A 123 -20.68 13.46 -14.01
C ILE A 123 -19.24 13.86 -13.69
N LEU A 124 -19.08 14.97 -12.96
CA LEU A 124 -17.77 15.57 -12.69
C LEU A 124 -16.95 14.75 -11.69
N TYR A 125 -17.58 14.02 -10.78
CA TYR A 125 -16.88 13.19 -9.80
C TYR A 125 -16.03 12.09 -10.45
N ASN A 126 -16.40 11.65 -11.65
CA ASN A 126 -15.62 10.67 -12.43
C ASN A 126 -14.26 11.22 -12.88
N SER A 127 -14.09 12.55 -12.92
CA SER A 127 -12.79 13.19 -13.16
C SER A 127 -11.74 12.86 -12.09
N CYS A 128 -12.15 12.40 -10.90
CA CYS A 128 -11.22 11.95 -9.86
C CYS A 128 -10.28 10.83 -10.35
N ILE A 129 -10.72 9.99 -11.31
CA ILE A 129 -9.87 8.95 -11.91
C ILE A 129 -8.69 9.60 -12.65
N VAL A 130 -8.98 10.63 -13.45
CA VAL A 130 -7.97 11.39 -14.21
C VAL A 130 -6.99 12.08 -13.25
N TRP A 131 -7.52 12.81 -12.26
CA TRP A 131 -6.70 13.48 -11.26
C TRP A 131 -5.83 12.50 -10.46
N SER A 132 -6.37 11.34 -10.09
CA SER A 132 -5.61 10.30 -9.38
C SER A 132 -4.41 9.80 -10.18
N VAL A 133 -4.56 9.62 -11.50
CA VAL A 133 -3.46 9.19 -12.38
C VAL A 133 -2.40 10.28 -12.53
N VAL A 134 -2.84 11.52 -12.79
CA VAL A 134 -1.93 12.68 -12.94
C VAL A 134 -1.14 12.93 -11.65
N LEU A 135 -1.83 12.96 -10.51
CA LEU A 135 -1.20 13.21 -9.21
C LEU A 135 -0.30 12.04 -8.78
N ALA A 136 -0.65 10.79 -9.08
CA ALA A 136 0.23 9.65 -8.83
C ALA A 136 1.53 9.75 -9.66
N PHE A 137 1.45 10.20 -10.91
CA PHE A 137 2.62 10.44 -11.74
C PHE A 137 3.49 11.57 -11.17
N VAL A 138 2.90 12.68 -10.73
CA VAL A 138 3.63 13.85 -10.21
C VAL A 138 4.25 13.60 -8.84
N PHE A 139 3.46 13.13 -7.87
CA PHE A 139 3.87 13.04 -6.46
C PHE A 139 4.52 11.70 -6.11
N LEU A 140 3.95 10.58 -6.56
CA LEU A 140 4.47 9.25 -6.26
C LEU A 140 5.48 8.75 -7.30
N LYS A 141 5.66 9.48 -8.41
CA LYS A 141 6.52 9.12 -9.54
C LYS A 141 6.16 7.76 -10.14
N THR A 142 4.89 7.40 -10.07
CA THR A 142 4.36 6.13 -10.59
C THR A 142 4.50 6.11 -12.11
N ARG A 143 4.99 5.00 -12.67
CA ARG A 143 5.10 4.78 -14.12
C ARG A 143 4.01 3.82 -14.55
N PHE A 144 3.36 4.13 -15.66
CA PHE A 144 2.30 3.30 -16.25
C PHE A 144 2.73 2.74 -17.59
N SER A 145 2.33 1.51 -17.86
CA SER A 145 2.39 0.90 -19.19
C SER A 145 1.35 1.53 -20.12
N TRP A 146 1.64 1.56 -21.42
CA TRP A 146 0.65 1.96 -22.43
C TRP A 146 -0.64 1.15 -22.36
N TRP A 147 -0.56 -0.14 -22.00
CA TRP A 147 -1.74 -0.99 -21.79
C TRP A 147 -2.57 -0.60 -20.56
N GLN A 148 -1.91 -0.15 -19.48
CA GLN A 148 -2.60 0.35 -18.30
C GLN A 148 -3.31 1.67 -18.61
N ILE A 149 -2.66 2.57 -19.36
CA ILE A 149 -3.25 3.84 -19.80
C ILE A 149 -4.46 3.56 -20.70
N ALA A 150 -4.36 2.65 -21.67
CA ALA A 150 -5.48 2.27 -22.53
C ALA A 150 -6.67 1.75 -21.71
N ALA A 151 -6.43 0.87 -20.73
CA ALA A 151 -7.49 0.36 -19.84
C ALA A 151 -8.12 1.46 -18.99
N ILE A 152 -7.31 2.39 -18.45
CA ILE A 152 -7.80 3.56 -17.70
C ILE A 152 -8.70 4.42 -18.59
N THR A 153 -8.29 4.70 -19.83
CA THR A 153 -9.08 5.47 -20.79
C THR A 153 -10.42 4.81 -21.08
N VAL A 154 -10.44 3.48 -21.24
CA VAL A 154 -11.70 2.72 -21.43
C VAL A 154 -12.64 2.90 -20.24
N VAL A 155 -12.13 2.86 -19.01
CA VAL A 155 -12.95 3.09 -17.80
C VAL A 155 -13.50 4.52 -17.77
N ILE A 156 -12.67 5.52 -18.06
CA ILE A 156 -13.10 6.94 -18.08
C ILE A 156 -14.21 7.15 -19.11
N VAL A 157 -14.05 6.60 -20.32
CA VAL A 157 -15.07 6.66 -21.38
C VAL A 157 -16.33 5.93 -20.95
N GLY A 158 -16.21 4.70 -20.42
CA GLY A 158 -17.33 3.90 -19.95
C GLY A 158 -18.16 4.64 -18.90
N VAL A 159 -17.52 5.19 -17.88
CA VAL A 159 -18.19 5.94 -16.82
C VAL A 159 -18.76 7.28 -17.34
N GLY A 160 -18.03 7.97 -18.21
CA GLY A 160 -18.43 9.26 -18.78
C GLY A 160 -19.61 9.17 -19.75
N MET A 161 -19.78 8.05 -20.45
CA MET A 161 -20.80 7.87 -21.49
C MET A 161 -22.24 8.08 -21.03
N LYS A 162 -22.53 7.81 -19.74
CA LYS A 162 -23.85 8.05 -19.13
C LYS A 162 -24.19 9.55 -18.98
N SER A 163 -23.20 10.42 -19.11
CA SER A 163 -23.31 11.86 -18.84
C SER A 163 -23.90 12.68 -20.00
N PHE A 164 -23.90 12.14 -21.22
CA PHE A 164 -24.33 12.85 -22.44
C PHE A 164 -25.84 13.07 -22.60
N VAL A 165 -26.64 12.78 -21.57
CA VAL A 165 -28.11 12.82 -21.65
C VAL A 165 -28.68 14.19 -21.26
N ASN A 166 -27.89 15.13 -20.74
CA ASN A 166 -28.41 16.41 -20.22
C ASN A 166 -27.85 17.63 -20.96
N THR A 167 -28.74 18.39 -21.61
CA THR A 167 -28.47 19.73 -22.13
C THR A 167 -28.80 20.75 -21.02
N ALA A 168 -27.81 21.17 -20.24
CA ALA A 168 -28.01 22.19 -19.22
C ALA A 168 -27.81 23.59 -19.82
N SER A 169 -28.80 24.47 -19.66
CA SER A 169 -28.67 25.91 -19.93
C SER A 169 -27.78 26.56 -18.86
N GLY A 170 -26.75 27.28 -19.28
CA GLY A 170 -25.68 27.77 -18.39
C GLY A 170 -26.09 28.98 -17.55
N SER A 171 -26.53 28.78 -16.30
CA SER A 171 -26.65 29.85 -15.31
C SER A 171 -25.31 30.13 -14.62
N ASN A 172 -25.13 31.34 -14.06
CA ASN A 172 -23.91 31.69 -13.31
C ASN A 172 -23.70 30.78 -12.08
N SER A 173 -24.77 30.36 -11.41
CA SER A 173 -24.70 29.40 -10.30
C SER A 173 -24.23 28.02 -10.75
N LEU A 174 -24.67 27.57 -11.94
CA LEU A 174 -24.25 26.31 -12.52
C LEU A 174 -22.74 26.27 -12.82
N ILE A 175 -22.23 27.35 -13.40
CA ILE A 175 -20.80 27.49 -13.74
C ILE A 175 -19.97 27.49 -12.47
N LEU A 176 -20.35 28.29 -11.47
CA LEU A 176 -19.66 28.35 -10.19
C LEU A 176 -19.67 26.97 -9.49
N GLY A 177 -20.82 26.31 -9.45
CA GLY A 177 -20.94 24.97 -8.87
C GLY A 177 -20.06 23.93 -9.59
N THR A 178 -20.01 23.99 -10.93
CA THR A 178 -19.14 23.13 -11.76
C THR A 178 -17.66 23.31 -11.40
N ILE A 179 -17.20 24.55 -11.28
CA ILE A 179 -15.81 24.87 -10.92
C ILE A 179 -15.50 24.34 -9.51
N LEU A 180 -16.38 24.57 -8.55
CA LEU A 180 -16.22 24.10 -7.17
C LEU A 180 -16.14 22.57 -7.09
N ILE A 181 -16.98 21.85 -7.83
CA ILE A 181 -16.93 20.38 -7.88
C ILE A 181 -15.59 19.92 -8.48
N LEU A 182 -15.11 20.53 -9.57
CA LEU A 182 -13.84 20.15 -10.19
C LEU A 182 -12.64 20.40 -9.25
N CYS A 183 -12.59 21.56 -8.59
CA CYS A 183 -11.58 21.86 -7.56
C CYS A 183 -11.67 20.87 -6.39
N GLY A 184 -12.88 20.56 -5.94
CA GLY A 184 -13.14 19.56 -4.91
C GLY A 184 -12.66 18.17 -5.30
N CYS A 185 -12.89 17.73 -6.54
CA CYS A 185 -12.42 16.44 -7.08
C CYS A 185 -10.89 16.34 -7.17
N LEU A 186 -10.23 17.43 -7.54
CA LEU A 186 -8.77 17.53 -7.51
C LEU A 186 -8.24 17.36 -6.08
N MET A 187 -8.81 18.08 -5.11
CA MET A 187 -8.41 17.99 -3.70
C MET A 187 -8.73 16.60 -3.10
N HIS A 188 -9.84 15.98 -3.50
CA HIS A 188 -10.19 14.61 -3.07
C HIS A 188 -9.13 13.61 -3.56
N SER A 189 -8.76 13.72 -4.84
CA SER A 189 -7.74 12.87 -5.44
C SER A 189 -6.37 13.10 -4.80
N LEU A 190 -6.04 14.36 -4.48
CA LEU A 190 -4.82 14.71 -3.75
C LEU A 190 -4.78 14.11 -2.35
N THR A 191 -5.88 14.18 -1.61
CA THR A 191 -6.04 13.54 -0.29
C THR A 191 -5.70 12.06 -0.36
N ASN A 192 -6.24 11.36 -1.35
CA ASN A 192 -5.99 9.92 -1.50
C ASN A 192 -4.53 9.60 -1.84
N ILE A 193 -3.84 10.47 -2.60
CA ILE A 193 -2.40 10.35 -2.88
C ILE A 193 -1.57 10.62 -1.63
N ILE A 194 -1.93 11.62 -0.82
CA ILE A 194 -1.29 11.89 0.47
C ILE A 194 -1.48 10.70 1.40
N ASN A 195 -2.69 10.14 1.48
CA ASN A 195 -2.96 8.95 2.28
C ASN A 195 -2.10 7.75 1.84
N GLU A 196 -2.00 7.48 0.54
CA GLU A 196 -1.12 6.44 0.00
C GLU A 196 0.35 6.69 0.39
N TYR A 197 0.82 7.93 0.23
CA TYR A 197 2.18 8.31 0.60
C TYR A 197 2.45 8.04 2.08
N TYR A 198 1.52 8.38 2.97
CA TYR A 198 1.66 8.18 4.41
C TYR A 198 1.68 6.70 4.80
N ILE A 199 0.76 5.91 4.23
CA ILE A 199 0.71 4.48 4.47
C ILE A 199 2.01 3.80 4.00
N LYS A 200 2.48 4.13 2.79
CA LYS A 200 3.63 3.43 2.17
C LYS A 200 5.00 3.93 2.61
N ARG A 201 5.16 5.22 2.93
CA ARG A 201 6.47 5.82 3.28
C ARG A 201 6.70 5.98 4.77
N TYR A 202 5.65 6.26 5.54
CA TYR A 202 5.74 6.43 6.99
C TYR A 202 5.27 5.21 7.79
N ASP A 203 4.97 4.08 7.11
CA ASP A 203 4.45 2.87 7.73
C ASP A 203 3.28 3.15 8.70
N PHE A 204 2.37 4.02 8.23
CA PHE A 204 1.21 4.44 8.99
C PHE A 204 0.10 3.40 8.80
N PRO A 205 -0.44 2.78 9.88
CA PRO A 205 -1.48 1.78 9.72
C PRO A 205 -2.73 2.37 9.04
N PRO A 206 -3.25 1.74 7.97
CA PRO A 206 -4.32 2.30 7.15
C PRO A 206 -5.61 2.55 7.95
N THR A 207 -5.96 1.65 8.87
CA THR A 207 -7.16 1.78 9.73
C THR A 207 -7.04 2.95 10.71
N ARG A 208 -5.86 3.17 11.29
CA ARG A 208 -5.61 4.32 12.19
C ARG A 208 -5.64 5.64 11.43
N LEU A 209 -5.11 5.67 10.20
CA LEU A 209 -5.17 6.86 9.36
C LEU A 209 -6.62 7.24 9.07
N ALA A 210 -7.45 6.26 8.70
CA ALA A 210 -8.90 6.43 8.56
C ALA A 210 -9.54 6.99 9.84
N GLY A 211 -9.21 6.38 10.98
CA GLY A 211 -9.68 6.81 12.31
C GLY A 211 -9.38 8.28 12.61
N PHE A 212 -8.13 8.71 12.42
CA PHE A 212 -7.76 10.12 12.63
C PHE A 212 -8.45 11.05 11.62
N THR A 213 -8.56 10.67 10.35
CA THR A 213 -9.31 11.47 9.36
C THR A 213 -10.78 11.64 9.76
N GLY A 214 -11.44 10.58 10.24
CA GLY A 214 -12.79 10.66 10.77
C GLY A 214 -12.90 11.53 12.02
N LEU A 215 -11.96 11.40 12.96
CA LEU A 215 -11.93 12.17 14.19
C LEU A 215 -11.84 13.68 13.92
N TYR A 216 -10.88 14.11 13.11
CA TYR A 216 -10.71 15.53 12.78
C TYR A 216 -11.92 16.09 12.03
N SER A 217 -12.47 15.33 11.08
CA SER A 217 -13.67 15.73 10.35
C SER A 217 -14.89 15.84 11.25
N ILE A 218 -15.09 14.91 12.20
CA ILE A 218 -16.18 15.01 13.19
C ILE A 218 -16.02 16.26 14.05
N ILE A 219 -14.82 16.57 14.53
CA ILE A 219 -14.59 17.78 15.34
C ILE A 219 -14.97 19.03 14.54
N ALA A 220 -14.53 19.11 13.27
CA ALA A 220 -14.86 20.24 12.40
C ALA A 220 -16.38 20.34 12.13
N TYR A 221 -17.04 19.23 11.84
CA TYR A 221 -18.49 19.20 11.63
C TYR A 221 -19.26 19.50 12.91
N ALA A 222 -18.81 19.04 14.07
CA ALA A 222 -19.43 19.36 15.36
C ALA A 222 -19.42 20.86 15.63
N VAL A 223 -18.28 21.54 15.39
CA VAL A 223 -18.20 23.00 15.49
C VAL A 223 -19.19 23.68 14.55
N TYR A 224 -19.30 23.21 13.30
CA TYR A 224 -20.28 23.72 12.36
C TYR A 224 -21.72 23.48 12.83
N PHE A 225 -22.07 22.27 13.27
CA PHE A 225 -23.43 21.92 13.72
C PHE A 225 -23.85 22.75 14.93
N ILE A 226 -22.93 22.96 15.88
CA ILE A 226 -23.18 23.82 17.05
C ILE A 226 -23.41 25.26 16.62
N ALA A 227 -22.60 25.78 15.70
CA ALA A 227 -22.65 27.16 15.24
C ALA A 227 -23.82 27.48 14.28
N TRP A 228 -24.25 26.50 13.46
CA TRP A 228 -25.20 26.71 12.36
C TRP A 228 -26.55 26.00 12.53
N SER A 229 -26.58 24.79 13.09
CA SER A 229 -27.75 23.89 13.03
C SER A 229 -28.59 23.81 14.31
N SER A 230 -28.10 24.28 15.45
CA SER A 230 -28.79 24.11 16.75
C SER A 230 -30.19 24.76 16.83
N TRP A 231 -30.56 25.64 15.89
CA TRP A 231 -31.85 26.36 15.91
C TRP A 231 -32.89 25.92 14.85
N ARG A 232 -32.56 25.03 13.89
CA ARG A 232 -33.41 24.77 12.70
C ARG A 232 -33.73 23.30 12.37
N ILE A 233 -33.42 22.37 13.28
CA ILE A 233 -33.60 20.92 13.04
C ILE A 233 -35.08 20.56 12.77
N GLN A 234 -36.02 21.21 13.45
CA GLN A 234 -37.45 20.94 13.29
C GLN A 234 -37.91 21.27 11.86
N GLU A 235 -37.69 22.51 11.41
CA GLU A 235 -38.11 22.99 10.09
C GLU A 235 -37.36 22.31 8.92
N GLN A 236 -36.07 22.00 9.09
CA GLN A 236 -35.23 21.56 7.98
C GLN A 236 -35.11 20.04 7.81
N ILE A 237 -35.50 19.26 8.83
CA ILE A 237 -35.35 17.80 8.82
C ILE A 237 -36.69 17.15 9.17
N VAL A 238 -37.28 17.47 10.33
CA VAL A 238 -38.47 16.76 10.81
C VAL A 238 -39.70 17.07 9.94
N ASP A 239 -39.90 18.34 9.62
CA ASP A 239 -41.06 18.77 8.84
C ASP A 239 -40.99 18.26 7.39
N GLU A 240 -39.80 18.17 6.79
CA GLU A 240 -39.62 17.56 5.47
C GLU A 240 -39.90 16.05 5.45
N ILE A 241 -39.53 15.33 6.52
CA ILE A 241 -39.80 13.90 6.65
C ILE A 241 -41.31 13.66 6.75
N HIS A 242 -41.99 14.41 7.60
CA HIS A 242 -43.44 14.32 7.73
C HIS A 242 -44.18 14.76 6.46
N ALA A 243 -43.65 15.74 5.72
CA ALA A 243 -44.21 16.16 4.43
C ALA A 243 -44.09 15.10 3.32
N ASN A 244 -43.25 14.07 3.50
CA ASN A 244 -43.13 12.91 2.58
C ASN A 244 -43.78 11.64 3.17
N ASP A 245 -44.78 11.78 4.03
CA ASP A 245 -45.52 10.68 4.69
C ASP A 245 -44.61 9.63 5.37
N SER A 246 -43.45 10.08 5.83
CA SER A 246 -42.41 9.22 6.40
C SER A 246 -42.27 9.47 7.91
N THR A 247 -41.73 8.49 8.63
CA THR A 247 -41.45 8.61 10.06
C THR A 247 -39.97 8.86 10.32
N VAL A 248 -39.66 9.65 11.34
CA VAL A 248 -38.27 9.93 11.75
C VAL A 248 -37.51 8.63 12.05
N SER A 249 -38.14 7.66 12.70
CA SER A 249 -37.53 6.36 13.02
C SER A 249 -37.13 5.57 11.78
N TRP A 250 -37.94 5.61 10.72
CA TRP A 250 -37.65 4.93 9.46
C TRP A 250 -36.46 5.57 8.73
N VAL A 251 -36.43 6.91 8.68
CA VAL A 251 -35.30 7.66 8.11
C VAL A 251 -34.02 7.45 8.93
N ALA A 252 -34.12 7.41 10.26
CA ALA A 252 -33.00 7.13 11.15
C ALA A 252 -32.39 5.74 10.91
N LEU A 253 -33.21 4.71 10.67
CA LEU A 253 -32.74 3.37 10.29
C LEU A 253 -31.91 3.42 9.00
N TRP A 254 -32.36 4.16 7.99
CA TRP A 254 -31.60 4.33 6.74
C TRP A 254 -30.28 5.08 6.95
N TYR A 255 -30.24 6.09 7.83
CA TYR A 255 -29.00 6.76 8.22
C TYR A 255 -28.04 5.83 8.98
N PHE A 256 -28.56 4.93 9.83
CA PHE A 256 -27.75 3.91 10.50
C PHE A 256 -27.13 2.95 9.48
N LEU A 257 -27.93 2.42 8.56
CA LEU A 257 -27.45 1.56 7.48
C LEU A 257 -26.46 2.28 6.56
N PHE A 258 -26.70 3.56 6.26
CA PHE A 258 -25.78 4.39 5.50
C PHE A 258 -24.45 4.55 6.25
N THR A 259 -24.46 4.77 7.56
CA THR A 259 -23.25 4.86 8.38
C THR A 259 -22.48 3.54 8.39
N LEU A 260 -23.17 2.41 8.53
CA LEU A 260 -22.55 1.07 8.43
C LEU A 260 -21.92 0.85 7.06
N ALA A 261 -22.60 1.26 5.99
CA ALA A 261 -22.08 1.21 4.63
C ALA A 261 -20.82 2.09 4.48
N ASN A 262 -20.80 3.30 5.06
CA ASN A 262 -19.62 4.18 5.08
C ASN A 262 -18.45 3.56 5.85
N PHE A 263 -18.71 2.92 6.99
CA PHE A 263 -17.69 2.19 7.75
C PHE A 263 -17.06 1.07 6.91
N LEU A 264 -17.89 0.21 6.31
CA LEU A 264 -17.41 -0.89 5.45
C LEU A 264 -16.66 -0.36 4.22
N HIS A 265 -17.15 0.73 3.62
CA HIS A 265 -16.52 1.36 2.47
C HIS A 265 -15.17 1.97 2.81
N ALA A 266 -15.08 2.70 3.93
CA ALA A 266 -13.85 3.27 4.43
C ALA A 266 -12.82 2.19 4.78
N ALA A 267 -13.24 1.12 5.48
CA ALA A 267 -12.37 -0.01 5.78
C ALA A 267 -11.83 -0.65 4.50
N GLY A 268 -12.73 -0.96 3.56
CA GLY A 268 -12.37 -1.49 2.24
C GLY A 268 -11.42 -0.56 1.48
N PHE A 269 -11.68 0.74 1.48
CA PHE A 269 -10.87 1.74 0.80
C PHE A 269 -9.45 1.81 1.33
N PHE A 270 -9.27 2.02 2.63
CA PHE A 270 -7.94 2.21 3.23
C PHE A 270 -7.10 0.92 3.18
N LEU A 271 -7.73 -0.25 3.34
CA LEU A 271 -7.06 -1.55 3.17
C LEU A 271 -6.71 -1.85 1.71
N LEU A 272 -7.54 -1.42 0.75
CA LEU A 272 -7.24 -1.58 -0.68
C LEU A 272 -6.15 -0.60 -1.12
N LEU A 273 -6.17 0.63 -0.59
CA LEU A 273 -5.18 1.68 -0.82
C LEU A 273 -3.77 1.23 -0.42
N SER A 274 -3.62 0.53 0.71
CA SER A 274 -2.31 0.02 1.14
C SER A 274 -1.74 -1.05 0.19
N ARG A 275 -2.61 -1.79 -0.51
CA ARG A 275 -2.22 -2.92 -1.36
C ARG A 275 -2.01 -2.56 -2.82
N ILE A 276 -3.01 -1.96 -3.46
CA ILE A 276 -2.98 -1.64 -4.90
C ILE A 276 -2.71 -0.15 -5.20
N GLY A 277 -2.71 0.70 -4.17
CA GLY A 277 -2.54 2.15 -4.32
C GLY A 277 -3.80 2.88 -4.78
N ASN A 278 -3.71 4.20 -4.88
CA ASN A 278 -4.83 5.08 -5.15
C ASN A 278 -5.38 4.89 -6.56
N VAL A 279 -4.51 4.77 -7.56
CA VAL A 279 -4.95 4.61 -8.96
C VAL A 279 -5.73 3.33 -9.16
N GLY A 280 -5.24 2.20 -8.62
CA GLY A 280 -5.98 0.94 -8.67
C GLY A 280 -7.34 1.06 -7.97
N THR A 281 -7.36 1.64 -6.77
CA THR A 281 -8.58 1.84 -5.98
C THR A 281 -9.60 2.75 -6.69
N ALA A 282 -9.13 3.84 -7.32
CA ALA A 282 -9.95 4.77 -8.08
C ALA A 282 -10.58 4.11 -9.31
N ILE A 283 -9.83 3.25 -10.01
CA ILE A 283 -10.35 2.49 -11.15
C ILE A 283 -11.40 1.47 -10.70
N THR A 284 -11.18 0.78 -9.56
CA THR A 284 -12.15 -0.16 -9.00
C THR A 284 -13.48 0.52 -8.63
N LYS A 285 -13.49 1.82 -8.31
CA LYS A 285 -14.76 2.58 -8.15
C LYS A 285 -15.59 2.58 -9.44
N GLY A 286 -14.97 2.45 -10.62
CA GLY A 286 -15.67 2.27 -11.89
C GLY A 286 -16.49 0.98 -11.98
N LEU A 287 -16.20 -0.04 -11.16
CA LEU A 287 -17.02 -1.27 -11.11
C LEU A 287 -18.42 -0.98 -10.54
N LYS A 288 -18.51 -0.05 -9.58
CA LYS A 288 -19.76 0.37 -8.95
C LYS A 288 -20.80 0.82 -9.96
N THR A 289 -20.42 1.63 -10.95
CA THR A 289 -21.38 2.25 -11.88
C THR A 289 -22.07 1.21 -12.75
N GLY A 290 -21.33 0.21 -13.24
CA GLY A 290 -21.88 -0.91 -13.99
C GLY A 290 -22.74 -1.82 -13.11
N THR A 291 -22.22 -2.25 -11.97
CA THR A 291 -22.92 -3.18 -11.07
C THR A 291 -24.16 -2.58 -10.43
N TYR A 292 -24.13 -1.29 -10.06
CA TYR A 292 -25.26 -0.59 -9.45
C TYR A 292 -26.52 -0.67 -10.33
N VAL A 293 -26.39 -0.42 -11.63
CA VAL A 293 -27.52 -0.42 -12.57
C VAL A 293 -28.25 -1.77 -12.57
N PHE A 294 -27.51 -2.87 -12.60
CA PHE A 294 -28.11 -4.21 -12.62
C PHE A 294 -28.74 -4.57 -11.27
N ILE A 295 -28.06 -4.26 -10.17
CA ILE A 295 -28.58 -4.54 -8.82
C ILE A 295 -29.83 -3.69 -8.53
N SER A 296 -29.80 -2.39 -8.84
CA SER A 296 -30.96 -1.52 -8.63
C SER A 296 -32.15 -1.95 -9.48
N HIS A 297 -31.90 -2.40 -10.72
CA HIS A 297 -32.94 -2.95 -11.57
C HIS A 297 -33.55 -4.22 -10.98
N ALA A 298 -32.72 -5.18 -10.55
CA ALA A 298 -33.20 -6.44 -10.01
C ALA A 298 -34.03 -6.27 -8.72
N ILE A 299 -33.65 -5.32 -7.85
CA ILE A 299 -34.28 -5.16 -6.54
C ILE A 299 -35.47 -4.19 -6.59
N TYR A 300 -35.37 -3.07 -7.30
CA TYR A 300 -36.31 -1.95 -7.18
C TYR A 300 -37.15 -1.66 -8.40
N CYS A 301 -36.92 -2.34 -9.53
CA CYS A 301 -37.71 -2.08 -10.73
C CYS A 301 -39.20 -2.39 -10.54
N SER A 302 -39.56 -3.39 -9.73
CA SER A 302 -40.96 -3.69 -9.42
C SER A 302 -41.66 -2.61 -8.58
N SER A 303 -40.89 -1.78 -7.86
CA SER A 303 -41.44 -0.75 -6.97
C SER A 303 -41.38 0.65 -7.57
N ASN A 304 -40.41 0.94 -8.44
CA ASN A 304 -40.24 2.28 -9.02
C ASN A 304 -39.53 2.20 -10.39
N ASP A 305 -40.21 2.72 -11.41
CA ASP A 305 -39.77 2.72 -12.80
C ASP A 305 -38.41 3.41 -13.02
N LYS A 306 -38.02 4.34 -12.13
CA LYS A 306 -36.71 5.02 -12.17
C LYS A 306 -35.52 4.04 -12.16
N TYR A 307 -35.66 2.87 -11.54
CA TYR A 307 -34.58 1.88 -11.46
C TYR A 307 -34.63 0.87 -12.60
N CYS A 308 -35.63 0.94 -13.48
CA CYS A 308 -35.81 -0.01 -14.55
C CYS A 308 -34.94 0.30 -15.77
N VAL A 309 -34.20 -0.70 -16.28
CA VAL A 309 -33.34 -0.54 -17.47
C VAL A 309 -34.10 -0.70 -18.78
N PHE A 310 -35.07 -1.62 -18.82
CA PHE A 310 -35.81 -1.95 -20.04
C PHE A 310 -36.82 -0.90 -20.52
N PRO A 311 -37.57 -0.20 -19.64
CA PRO A 311 -38.49 0.85 -20.07
C PRO A 311 -37.80 2.17 -20.46
N LEU A 312 -36.46 2.27 -20.32
CA LEU A 312 -35.70 3.41 -20.87
C LEU A 312 -35.77 3.44 -22.40
N ASP A 313 -35.68 4.65 -22.95
CA ASP A 313 -35.53 4.87 -24.39
C ASP A 313 -34.38 4.03 -24.95
N ARG A 314 -34.56 3.52 -26.18
CA ARG A 314 -33.58 2.64 -26.85
C ARG A 314 -32.15 3.23 -26.80
N TRP A 315 -32.03 4.56 -26.94
CA TRP A 315 -30.77 5.27 -26.82
C TRP A 315 -30.18 5.23 -25.40
N GLN A 316 -30.94 5.65 -24.39
CA GLN A 316 -30.50 5.67 -22.98
C GLN A 316 -30.17 4.28 -22.44
N ARG A 317 -30.95 3.26 -22.82
CA ARG A 317 -30.68 1.86 -22.50
C ARG A 317 -29.34 1.40 -23.08
N THR A 318 -29.09 1.71 -24.35
CA THR A 318 -27.84 1.34 -25.04
C THR A 318 -26.63 2.01 -24.39
N LEU A 319 -26.71 3.32 -24.10
CA LEU A 319 -25.64 4.05 -23.40
C LEU A 319 -25.35 3.47 -22.01
N THR A 320 -26.40 3.13 -21.26
CA THR A 320 -26.27 2.59 -19.90
C THR A 320 -25.63 1.21 -19.91
N LEU A 321 -26.04 0.31 -20.81
CA LEU A 321 -25.47 -1.03 -20.93
C LEU A 321 -24.02 -0.99 -21.43
N LEU A 322 -23.74 -0.16 -22.45
CA LEU A 322 -22.38 -0.01 -22.98
C LEU A 322 -21.43 0.62 -21.94
N SER A 323 -21.91 1.61 -21.19
CA SER A 323 -21.19 2.19 -20.04
C SER A 323 -20.78 1.13 -19.02
N ALA A 324 -21.72 0.24 -18.64
CA ALA A 324 -21.46 -0.83 -17.69
C ALA A 324 -20.42 -1.83 -18.23
N ILE A 325 -20.57 -2.26 -19.49
CA ILE A 325 -19.65 -3.21 -20.14
C ILE A 325 -18.24 -2.63 -20.22
N LEU A 326 -18.09 -1.39 -20.71
CA LEU A 326 -16.79 -0.73 -20.84
C LEU A 326 -16.12 -0.52 -19.47
N SER A 327 -16.89 -0.16 -18.44
CA SER A 327 -16.36 0.03 -17.08
C SER A 327 -15.83 -1.29 -16.50
N ILE A 328 -16.59 -2.39 -16.62
CA ILE A 328 -16.17 -3.72 -16.15
C ILE A 328 -14.95 -4.22 -16.95
N ALA A 329 -15.00 -4.16 -18.28
CA ALA A 329 -13.93 -4.61 -19.15
C ALA A 329 -12.63 -3.83 -18.92
N GLY A 330 -12.73 -2.51 -18.74
CA GLY A 330 -11.59 -1.65 -18.45
C GLY A 330 -10.92 -1.97 -17.10
N VAL A 331 -11.70 -2.25 -16.05
CA VAL A 331 -11.15 -2.67 -14.74
C VAL A 331 -10.41 -4.01 -14.84
N ILE A 332 -11.00 -4.99 -15.54
CA ILE A 332 -10.38 -6.32 -15.76
C ILE A 332 -9.09 -6.17 -16.57
N ALA A 333 -9.12 -5.39 -17.66
CA ALA A 333 -7.96 -5.11 -18.49
C ALA A 333 -6.84 -4.40 -17.72
N TYR A 334 -7.19 -3.46 -16.83
CA TYR A 334 -6.22 -2.80 -15.95
C TYR A 334 -5.58 -3.79 -14.97
N GLY A 335 -6.37 -4.68 -14.37
CA GLY A 335 -5.85 -5.73 -13.48
C GLY A 335 -4.86 -6.66 -14.20
N TYR A 336 -5.23 -7.15 -15.38
CA TYR A 336 -4.37 -8.01 -16.20
C TYR A 336 -3.09 -7.28 -16.64
N SER A 337 -3.21 -6.06 -17.16
CA SER A 337 -2.06 -5.27 -17.61
C SER A 337 -1.12 -4.90 -16.47
N THR A 338 -1.65 -4.65 -15.26
CA THR A 338 -0.84 -4.40 -14.06
C THR A 338 -0.09 -5.65 -13.61
N LYS A 339 -0.75 -6.82 -13.61
CA LYS A 339 -0.08 -8.10 -13.31
C LYS A 339 1.09 -8.35 -14.27
N LYS A 340 0.85 -8.20 -15.58
CA LYS A 340 1.87 -8.37 -16.62
C LYS A 340 3.00 -7.35 -16.51
N TYR A 341 2.67 -6.08 -16.21
CA TYR A 341 3.67 -5.02 -16.00
C TYR A 341 4.58 -5.33 -14.81
N ASN A 342 4.01 -5.78 -13.69
CA ASN A 342 4.77 -6.12 -12.48
C ASN A 342 5.64 -7.37 -12.69
N GLN A 343 5.15 -8.38 -13.42
CA GLN A 343 5.95 -9.55 -13.80
C GLN A 343 7.16 -9.15 -14.67
N ALA A 344 6.93 -8.38 -15.74
CA ALA A 344 8.00 -7.90 -16.60
C ALA A 344 9.01 -6.99 -15.86
N LYS A 345 8.54 -6.22 -14.87
CA LYS A 345 9.41 -5.42 -14.01
C LYS A 345 10.27 -6.31 -13.09
N ALA A 346 9.68 -7.31 -12.45
CA ALA A 346 10.39 -8.25 -11.61
C ALA A 346 11.41 -9.08 -12.41
N GLU A 347 11.07 -9.50 -13.62
CA GLU A 347 11.99 -10.18 -14.54
C GLU A 347 13.17 -9.28 -14.93
N LYS A 348 12.93 -8.00 -15.22
CA LYS A 348 14.00 -7.03 -15.50
C LYS A 348 14.87 -6.71 -14.29
N GLU A 349 14.30 -6.72 -13.09
CA GLU A 349 15.07 -6.56 -11.85
C GLU A 349 15.92 -7.82 -11.59
N LYS A 350 15.35 -9.02 -11.77
CA LYS A 350 16.10 -10.28 -11.73
C LYS A 350 17.20 -10.32 -12.78
N SER A 351 16.93 -9.93 -14.03
CA SER A 351 17.93 -9.91 -15.10
C SER A 351 19.01 -8.88 -14.86
N LYS A 352 18.68 -7.71 -14.28
CA LYS A 352 19.69 -6.74 -13.84
C LYS A 352 20.53 -7.27 -12.68
N ILE A 353 19.96 -8.02 -11.75
CA ILE A 353 20.74 -8.67 -10.69
C ILE A 353 21.71 -9.70 -11.30
N VAL A 354 21.29 -10.41 -12.36
CA VAL A 354 22.14 -11.37 -13.09
C VAL A 354 23.21 -10.67 -13.94
N ASP A 355 22.88 -9.58 -14.64
CA ASP A 355 23.82 -8.82 -15.50
C ASP A 355 24.77 -7.89 -14.71
N ASP A 356 24.30 -7.28 -13.61
CA ASP A 356 25.12 -6.46 -12.69
C ASP A 356 25.88 -7.33 -11.67
N GLY A 357 25.74 -8.66 -11.73
CA GLY A 357 26.30 -9.62 -10.80
C GLY A 357 27.39 -10.53 -11.40
N GLN A 358 28.64 -10.10 -11.60
CA GLN A 358 29.64 -9.96 -10.52
C GLN A 358 29.07 -9.37 -9.22
N GLY A 359 28.33 -10.20 -8.49
CA GLY A 359 27.56 -9.79 -7.33
C GLY A 359 27.05 -11.02 -6.61
N VAL A 360 27.61 -11.23 -5.42
CA VAL A 360 27.27 -12.29 -4.46
C VAL A 360 25.74 -12.45 -4.36
N PRO A 361 25.20 -13.68 -4.40
CA PRO A 361 23.77 -13.89 -4.21
C PRO A 361 23.40 -13.37 -2.83
N VAL A 362 22.48 -12.40 -2.79
CA VAL A 362 21.64 -12.16 -1.62
C VAL A 362 20.83 -13.44 -1.47
N ILE A 363 21.22 -14.30 -0.53
CA ILE A 363 20.43 -15.45 -0.15
C ILE A 363 19.19 -14.89 0.56
N GLU A 364 18.16 -14.57 -0.22
CA GLU A 364 16.80 -14.54 0.29
C GLU A 364 16.52 -15.95 0.83
N ALA A 365 16.23 -16.03 2.13
CA ALA A 365 15.65 -17.21 2.76
C ALA A 365 14.24 -17.42 2.16
N SER A 366 14.17 -18.01 0.97
CA SER A 366 12.93 -18.49 0.39
C SER A 366 12.76 -19.94 0.82
N CYS A 367 11.95 -20.16 1.86
CA CYS A 367 11.35 -21.44 2.17
C CYS A 367 10.50 -21.89 0.96
N GLY A 368 10.99 -22.84 0.19
CA GLY A 368 10.34 -23.40 -0.98
C GLY A 368 10.57 -24.89 -1.05
N SER A 369 9.82 -25.64 -0.24
CA SER A 369 9.77 -27.09 -0.27
C SER A 369 9.38 -27.54 -1.68
N THR A 370 10.32 -28.14 -2.41
CA THR A 370 10.01 -28.90 -3.62
C THR A 370 10.25 -30.37 -3.28
N CYS A 371 9.21 -31.03 -2.73
CA CYS A 371 9.23 -32.48 -2.59
C CYS A 371 8.79 -33.10 -3.91
N SER A 372 9.74 -33.73 -4.59
CA SER A 372 9.47 -34.71 -5.64
C SER A 372 8.68 -35.88 -5.04
N THR A 373 7.51 -36.15 -5.60
CA THR A 373 6.68 -37.31 -5.26
C THR A 373 7.33 -38.59 -5.77
N ASN A 374 7.54 -39.55 -4.87
CA ASN A 374 7.58 -40.97 -5.19
C ASN A 374 6.95 -41.74 -4.01
N GLY A 375 5.92 -42.52 -4.31
CA GLY A 375 5.58 -43.79 -3.65
C GLY A 375 5.17 -43.79 -2.18
N ASP A 376 3.86 -43.89 -1.96
CA ASP A 376 3.16 -44.84 -1.09
C ASP A 376 3.53 -44.92 0.40
N GLY A 377 2.60 -44.45 1.26
CA GLY A 377 2.57 -44.76 2.69
C GLY A 377 1.80 -43.72 3.51
N GLU A 378 0.80 -44.16 4.28
CA GLU A 378 -0.06 -43.35 5.15
C GLU A 378 0.70 -42.31 5.99
N VAL A 379 0.19 -41.07 6.01
CA VAL A 379 0.62 -40.03 6.96
C VAL A 379 -0.58 -39.55 7.75
N SER A 380 -0.61 -39.92 9.03
CA SER A 380 -1.43 -39.31 10.06
C SER A 380 -0.92 -37.88 10.31
N SER A 381 -1.83 -36.91 10.17
CA SER A 381 -1.54 -35.49 10.39
C SER A 381 -1.41 -35.19 11.88
N VAL A 382 -0.18 -35.21 12.39
CA VAL A 382 0.18 -34.50 13.61
C VAL A 382 0.69 -33.12 13.21
N ASP A 383 -0.19 -32.13 13.37
CA ASP A 383 0.10 -30.71 13.32
C ASP A 383 1.05 -30.39 14.48
N ARG A 384 2.36 -30.24 14.18
CA ARG A 384 3.37 -29.83 15.16
C ARG A 384 3.81 -28.41 14.84
N GLY A 385 3.60 -27.53 15.81
CA GLY A 385 3.95 -26.12 15.77
C GLY A 385 5.45 -25.89 15.60
N CYS A 386 5.78 -24.66 15.20
CA CYS A 386 7.14 -24.18 15.13
C CYS A 386 7.72 -24.05 16.54
N ASP A 387 8.26 -25.14 17.07
CA ASP A 387 9.04 -25.18 18.30
C ASP A 387 10.53 -25.28 17.91
N ASP A 388 11.34 -24.37 18.47
CA ASP A 388 12.74 -24.57 18.90
C ASP A 388 13.59 -25.65 18.17
N ASP A 389 13.86 -25.46 16.89
CA ASP A 389 14.89 -26.27 16.21
C ASP A 389 16.27 -25.67 16.55
N GLY A 390 16.95 -26.27 17.53
CA GLY A 390 18.34 -25.97 17.87
C GLY A 390 19.32 -26.10 16.69
N LEU A 391 20.61 -25.80 16.92
CA LEU A 391 21.61 -25.92 15.85
C LEU A 391 21.69 -27.36 15.30
N VAL A 392 21.80 -27.47 13.97
CA VAL A 392 22.02 -28.76 13.31
C VAL A 392 23.31 -29.41 13.84
N PRO A 393 23.31 -30.71 14.20
CA PRO A 393 24.51 -31.38 14.71
C PRO A 393 25.71 -31.22 13.77
N GLY A 394 26.87 -30.87 14.32
CA GLY A 394 28.09 -30.62 13.55
C GLY A 394 28.24 -29.21 12.96
N THR A 395 27.33 -28.28 13.28
CA THR A 395 27.43 -26.87 12.87
C THR A 395 28.66 -26.20 13.48
N THR A 396 29.54 -25.61 12.66
CA THR A 396 30.65 -24.76 13.12
C THR A 396 30.42 -23.28 12.80
N THR A 397 29.65 -22.97 11.76
CA THR A 397 29.31 -21.59 11.38
C THR A 397 27.88 -21.23 11.76
N VAL A 398 27.72 -20.12 12.46
CA VAL A 398 26.41 -19.58 12.83
C VAL A 398 26.11 -18.25 12.15
N THR A 399 24.82 -18.00 11.92
CA THR A 399 24.26 -16.73 11.46
C THR A 399 23.44 -16.11 12.59
N LEU A 400 23.82 -14.90 13.00
CA LEU A 400 23.11 -14.07 13.96
C LEU A 400 22.12 -13.20 13.17
N ARG A 401 20.84 -13.18 13.55
CA ARG A 401 19.76 -12.43 12.89
C ARG A 401 19.06 -11.48 13.85
N ASP A 402 18.30 -10.54 13.28
CA ASP A 402 17.56 -9.49 13.98
C ASP A 402 18.46 -8.52 14.77
N LEU A 403 19.66 -8.22 14.23
CA LEU A 403 20.61 -7.28 14.84
C LEU A 403 20.21 -5.82 14.58
N PRO A 404 20.46 -4.89 15.54
CA PRO A 404 20.13 -3.48 15.36
C PRO A 404 20.98 -2.81 14.26
N PRO A 405 20.51 -1.70 13.65
CA PRO A 405 21.24 -1.00 12.59
C PRO A 405 22.61 -0.44 13.05
N SER A 406 22.75 -0.14 14.34
CA SER A 406 23.97 0.31 15.02
C SER A 406 24.99 -0.82 15.26
N PHE A 407 24.58 -2.09 15.10
CA PHE A 407 25.44 -3.24 15.35
C PHE A 407 26.67 -3.23 14.44
N SER A 408 27.87 -3.32 15.02
CA SER A 408 29.13 -3.20 14.28
C SER A 408 30.02 -4.43 14.47
N ALA A 409 31.07 -4.51 13.66
CA ALA A 409 32.13 -5.52 13.83
C ALA A 409 32.84 -5.42 15.20
N ASP A 410 32.81 -4.25 15.83
CA ASP A 410 33.40 -4.03 17.16
C ASP A 410 32.41 -4.44 18.27
N THR A 411 31.11 -4.21 18.08
CA THR A 411 30.05 -4.76 18.95
C THR A 411 30.11 -6.29 18.96
N LEU A 412 30.27 -6.92 17.80
CA LEU A 412 30.44 -8.37 17.70
C LEU A 412 31.75 -8.85 18.35
N ALA A 413 32.84 -8.10 18.23
CA ALA A 413 34.10 -8.44 18.89
C ALA A 413 33.96 -8.47 20.41
N ASN A 414 33.19 -7.54 20.98
CA ASN A 414 32.90 -7.50 22.42
C ASN A 414 32.09 -8.72 22.86
N LEU A 415 31.08 -9.13 22.10
CA LEU A 415 30.30 -10.35 22.37
C LEU A 415 31.17 -11.63 22.32
N LEU A 416 32.18 -11.65 21.46
CA LEU A 416 33.07 -12.81 21.28
C LEU A 416 34.26 -12.83 22.26
N THR A 417 34.32 -11.93 23.25
CA THR A 417 35.46 -11.83 24.19
C THR A 417 35.71 -13.14 24.94
N ASP A 418 34.65 -13.81 25.40
CA ASP A 418 34.73 -15.08 26.13
C ASP A 418 35.00 -16.30 25.24
N PHE A 419 34.98 -16.10 23.93
CA PHE A 419 35.24 -17.12 22.91
C PHE A 419 36.59 -16.88 22.21
N ARG A 420 37.45 -16.00 22.73
CA ARG A 420 38.78 -15.76 22.14
C ARG A 420 39.57 -17.06 21.98
N GLY A 421 40.11 -17.27 20.79
CA GLY A 421 40.81 -18.50 20.42
C GLY A 421 39.90 -19.67 20.01
N ARG A 422 38.57 -19.57 20.18
CA ARG A 422 37.58 -20.60 19.80
C ARG A 422 36.89 -20.33 18.46
N PHE A 423 37.07 -19.14 17.90
CA PHE A 423 36.59 -18.76 16.57
C PHE A 423 37.76 -18.31 15.68
N ASP A 424 37.61 -18.51 14.38
CA ASP A 424 38.62 -18.15 13.37
C ASP A 424 38.11 -17.14 12.34
N PHE A 425 36.81 -16.82 12.34
CA PHE A 425 36.22 -15.90 11.40
C PHE A 425 34.95 -15.23 11.94
N TYR A 426 34.80 -13.94 11.66
CA TYR A 426 33.51 -13.28 11.73
C TYR A 426 33.36 -12.15 10.71
N TYR A 427 32.11 -11.82 10.39
CA TYR A 427 31.79 -10.76 9.44
C TYR A 427 30.42 -10.12 9.73
N VAL A 428 30.40 -8.77 9.74
CA VAL A 428 29.18 -7.96 9.83
C VAL A 428 29.07 -7.16 8.53
N PRO A 429 28.12 -7.49 7.64
CA PRO A 429 27.93 -6.73 6.42
C PRO A 429 27.31 -5.36 6.71
N LEU A 430 27.83 -4.32 6.06
CA LEU A 430 27.38 -2.93 6.21
C LEU A 430 26.89 -2.35 4.89
N THR A 431 25.92 -1.45 4.97
CA THR A 431 25.49 -0.65 3.81
C THR A 431 26.55 0.40 3.46
N PHE A 432 27.09 0.38 2.24
CA PHE A 432 28.16 1.31 1.82
C PHE A 432 27.84 2.81 1.98
N ARG A 433 26.56 3.20 1.87
CA ARG A 433 26.14 4.61 1.96
C ARG A 433 26.04 5.11 3.39
N THR A 434 25.43 4.32 4.28
CA THR A 434 25.07 4.72 5.64
C THR A 434 26.03 4.15 6.69
N ARG A 435 26.87 3.19 6.32
CA ARG A 435 27.75 2.41 7.24
C ARG A 435 27.00 1.69 8.36
N THR A 436 25.70 1.44 8.17
CA THR A 436 24.86 0.71 9.13
C THR A 436 24.80 -0.77 8.78
N SER A 437 24.62 -1.62 9.80
CA SER A 437 24.37 -3.05 9.63
C SER A 437 23.10 -3.31 8.82
N ILE A 438 23.10 -4.42 8.08
CA ILE A 438 21.93 -4.92 7.35
C ILE A 438 21.13 -5.95 8.16
N GLY A 439 21.45 -6.14 9.44
CA GLY A 439 20.64 -6.89 10.41
C GLY A 439 21.07 -8.34 10.64
N TYR A 440 22.24 -8.75 10.16
CA TYR A 440 22.80 -10.08 10.42
C TYR A 440 24.32 -10.10 10.47
N ALA A 441 24.89 -11.15 11.06
CA ALA A 441 26.33 -11.38 11.14
C ALA A 441 26.66 -12.87 11.05
N PHE A 442 27.91 -13.19 10.70
CA PHE A 442 28.41 -14.56 10.63
C PHE A 442 29.59 -14.75 11.58
N VAL A 443 29.67 -15.93 12.21
CA VAL A 443 30.81 -16.36 13.03
C VAL A 443 31.09 -17.83 12.73
N ASN A 444 32.36 -18.19 12.48
CA ASN A 444 32.80 -19.59 12.39
C ASN A 444 33.65 -19.95 13.61
N PHE A 445 33.30 -21.07 14.25
CA PHE A 445 33.99 -21.65 15.39
C PHE A 445 34.89 -22.81 14.97
N GLY A 446 35.89 -23.10 15.80
CA GLY A 446 36.83 -24.21 15.56
C GLY A 446 36.19 -25.58 15.73
N THR A 447 35.21 -25.71 16.63
CA THR A 447 34.49 -26.96 16.87
C THR A 447 32.97 -26.75 16.97
N PRO A 448 32.14 -27.78 16.73
CA PRO A 448 30.69 -27.69 16.90
C PRO A 448 30.26 -27.41 18.34
N GLU A 449 31.02 -27.89 19.32
CA GLU A 449 30.75 -27.65 20.75
C GLU A 449 30.88 -26.16 21.10
N ASP A 450 31.83 -25.46 20.47
CA ASP A 450 32.01 -24.02 20.63
C ASP A 450 30.83 -23.23 20.03
N ALA A 451 30.34 -23.66 18.87
CA ALA A 451 29.17 -23.06 18.22
C ALA A 451 27.89 -23.28 19.03
N LEU A 452 27.72 -24.48 19.61
CA LEU A 452 26.59 -24.79 20.49
C LEU A 452 26.65 -23.96 21.79
N ALA A 453 27.82 -23.86 22.42
CA ALA A 453 28.01 -23.02 23.59
C ALA A 453 27.71 -21.53 23.30
N PHE A 454 27.98 -21.06 22.08
CA PHE A 454 27.58 -19.72 21.65
C PHE A 454 26.06 -19.61 21.49
N TYR A 455 25.42 -20.58 20.84
CA TYR A 455 23.96 -20.62 20.69
C TYR A 455 23.25 -20.60 22.05
N ASP A 456 23.62 -21.49 22.96
CA ASP A 456 22.98 -21.62 24.28
C ASP A 456 23.07 -20.33 25.10
N ARG A 457 24.14 -19.56 24.90
CA ARG A 457 24.37 -18.31 25.64
C ARG A 457 23.69 -17.09 25.03
N PHE A 458 23.61 -17.02 23.71
CA PHE A 458 23.27 -15.78 23.00
C PHE A 458 21.98 -15.85 22.19
N ASN A 459 21.45 -17.03 21.90
CA ASN A 459 20.15 -17.14 21.27
C ASN A 459 19.07 -16.58 22.21
N GLY A 460 18.25 -15.66 21.72
CA GLY A 460 17.24 -14.96 22.52
C GLY A 460 17.75 -13.73 23.29
N ALA A 461 19.06 -13.44 23.27
CA ALA A 461 19.62 -12.28 23.96
C ALA A 461 19.25 -10.97 23.23
N ARG A 462 19.06 -9.88 23.99
CA ARG A 462 18.87 -8.53 23.44
C ARG A 462 20.19 -7.78 23.50
N VAL A 463 20.56 -7.13 22.40
CA VAL A 463 21.75 -6.27 22.31
C VAL A 463 21.25 -4.82 22.34
N SER A 464 21.45 -4.13 23.47
CA SER A 464 21.19 -2.69 23.58
C SER A 464 22.30 -1.90 22.85
N SER A 465 21.94 -0.76 22.28
CA SER A 465 22.90 0.21 21.75
C SER A 465 22.88 1.47 22.58
N ASP A 466 24.05 2.04 22.86
CA ASP A 466 24.25 3.22 23.70
C ASP A 466 23.57 4.51 23.16
N ASP A 467 23.00 4.48 21.95
CA ASP A 467 22.47 5.64 21.22
C ASP A 467 20.92 5.64 21.04
N ASP A 468 20.18 4.65 21.54
CA ASP A 468 18.72 4.57 21.37
C ASP A 468 17.99 4.49 22.73
N ASP A 469 17.27 5.56 23.12
CA ASP A 469 16.43 5.64 24.34
C ASP A 469 15.17 4.71 24.31
N ASP A 470 15.10 3.77 23.36
CA ASP A 470 13.95 2.89 23.08
C ASP A 470 14.32 1.39 23.24
N ASP A 471 14.95 1.00 24.35
CA ASP A 471 15.37 -0.38 24.65
C ASP A 471 14.21 -1.42 24.70
N GLU A 472 12.93 -0.99 24.75
CA GLU A 472 11.78 -1.91 24.85
C GLU A 472 11.44 -2.64 23.53
N ASP A 473 11.79 -2.07 22.37
CA ASP A 473 11.44 -2.60 21.03
C ASP A 473 12.58 -3.42 20.37
N ALA A 474 13.72 -3.61 21.05
CA ALA A 474 14.82 -4.43 20.54
C ALA A 474 14.40 -5.90 20.41
N LYS A 475 14.41 -6.42 19.18
CA LYS A 475 14.12 -7.83 18.92
C LYS A 475 15.20 -8.71 19.54
N PRO A 476 14.83 -9.88 20.10
CA PRO A 476 15.81 -10.85 20.55
C PRO A 476 16.62 -11.36 19.34
N MET A 477 17.94 -11.44 19.51
CA MET A 477 18.83 -12.02 18.51
C MET A 477 18.50 -13.49 18.31
N VAL A 478 18.44 -13.92 17.05
CA VAL A 478 18.21 -15.31 16.68
C VAL A 478 19.48 -15.89 16.09
N VAL A 479 20.01 -16.95 16.71
CA VAL A 479 21.21 -17.65 16.24
C VAL A 479 20.76 -18.89 15.46
N THR A 480 21.28 -19.09 14.25
CA THR A 480 20.93 -20.26 13.42
C THR A 480 22.12 -20.79 12.65
N THR A 481 22.05 -22.03 12.19
CA THR A 481 23.07 -22.64 11.32
C THR A 481 23.23 -21.84 10.03
N ALA A 482 24.47 -21.46 9.68
CA ALA A 482 24.76 -20.76 8.43
C ALA A 482 24.67 -21.71 7.21
N HIS A 483 24.30 -21.19 6.04
CA HIS A 483 24.28 -22.00 4.81
C HIS A 483 25.69 -22.43 4.37
N ALA A 484 26.69 -21.58 4.57
CA ALA A 484 28.10 -21.89 4.30
C ALA A 484 28.81 -22.26 5.61
N GLN A 485 29.09 -23.54 5.79
CA GLN A 485 29.75 -24.10 6.97
C GLN A 485 31.27 -24.13 6.79
N GLY A 486 32.00 -23.77 7.85
CA GLY A 486 33.46 -23.75 7.89
C GLY A 486 34.10 -22.46 7.35
N LEU A 487 35.36 -22.25 7.74
CA LEU A 487 36.18 -21.11 7.34
C LEU A 487 36.40 -21.04 5.82
N ASP A 488 36.72 -22.17 5.19
CA ASP A 488 37.05 -22.21 3.76
C ASP A 488 35.86 -21.80 2.89
N ALA A 489 34.65 -22.22 3.26
CA ALA A 489 33.43 -21.83 2.56
C ALA A 489 33.17 -20.31 2.67
N GLN A 490 33.41 -19.72 3.85
CA GLN A 490 33.26 -18.29 4.07
C GLN A 490 34.31 -17.47 3.32
N ILE A 491 35.56 -17.96 3.27
CA ILE A 491 36.62 -17.37 2.46
C ILE A 491 36.24 -17.40 0.99
N ALA A 492 35.81 -18.56 0.46
CA ALA A 492 35.43 -18.70 -0.94
C ALA A 492 34.31 -17.71 -1.34
N LEU A 493 33.36 -17.45 -0.45
CA LEU A 493 32.26 -16.50 -0.68
C LEU A 493 32.72 -15.04 -0.71
N LEU A 494 33.64 -14.65 0.17
CA LEU A 494 33.96 -13.23 0.40
C LEU A 494 35.27 -12.78 -0.25
N ARG A 495 36.16 -13.70 -0.63
CA ARG A 495 37.48 -13.40 -1.21
C ARG A 495 37.40 -12.49 -2.43
N ASN A 496 36.50 -12.79 -3.37
CA ASN A 496 36.33 -12.02 -4.61
C ASN A 496 35.16 -11.01 -4.55
N SER A 497 34.62 -10.74 -3.36
CA SER A 497 33.52 -9.79 -3.17
C SER A 497 34.04 -8.34 -3.10
N PRO A 498 33.28 -7.34 -3.59
CA PRO A 498 33.65 -5.92 -3.50
C PRO A 498 33.95 -5.43 -2.09
N VAL A 499 33.46 -6.12 -1.06
CA VAL A 499 33.70 -5.82 0.36
C VAL A 499 35.17 -6.05 0.76
N ASN A 500 35.84 -7.03 0.14
CA ASN A 500 37.26 -7.32 0.37
C ASN A 500 38.19 -6.33 -0.37
N SER A 501 37.64 -5.63 -1.37
CA SER A 501 38.37 -4.63 -2.18
C SER A 501 38.25 -3.20 -1.65
N GLY A 502 37.50 -2.98 -0.56
CA GLY A 502 37.29 -1.64 0.01
C GLY A 502 38.48 -1.18 0.87
N ASP A 503 38.81 0.11 0.80
CA ASP A 503 39.90 0.71 1.60
C ASP A 503 39.60 0.80 3.10
N SER A 504 38.33 0.71 3.50
CA SER A 504 37.90 0.88 4.89
C SER A 504 37.85 -0.47 5.63
N PRO A 505 38.64 -0.68 6.71
CA PRO A 505 38.67 -1.91 7.49
C PRO A 505 37.31 -2.36 8.03
N ALA A 506 36.39 -1.42 8.28
CA ALA A 506 35.05 -1.70 8.81
C ALA A 506 34.19 -2.58 7.89
N PHE A 507 34.47 -2.66 6.59
CA PHE A 507 33.73 -3.49 5.64
C PHE A 507 34.37 -4.87 5.43
N LYS A 508 35.56 -5.11 5.98
CA LYS A 508 36.32 -6.33 5.70
C LYS A 508 35.93 -7.44 6.68
N PRO A 509 35.83 -8.69 6.20
CA PRO A 509 35.76 -9.85 7.09
C PRO A 509 37.03 -9.96 7.94
N ARG A 510 36.90 -10.44 9.18
CA ARG A 510 38.02 -10.56 10.12
C ARG A 510 38.33 -12.04 10.35
N ARG A 511 39.61 -12.40 10.23
CA ARG A 511 40.12 -13.76 10.41
C ARG A 511 41.05 -13.83 11.61
N PHE A 512 41.05 -14.96 12.30
CA PHE A 512 41.86 -15.21 13.49
C PHE A 512 42.47 -16.62 13.44
N GLU A 513 43.57 -16.80 14.15
CA GLU A 513 44.18 -18.11 14.39
C GLU A 513 43.49 -18.78 15.59
N LEU A 514 43.07 -20.04 15.42
CA LEU A 514 42.50 -20.85 16.51
C LEU A 514 43.55 -21.07 17.62
N GLY A 515 43.10 -21.14 18.87
CA GLY A 515 43.92 -21.26 20.06
C GLY A 515 44.56 -19.94 20.50
N THR A 516 45.29 -19.26 19.63
CA THR A 516 46.00 -18.01 20.00
C THR A 516 45.10 -16.77 19.95
N GLY A 517 44.05 -16.79 19.12
CA GLY A 517 43.18 -15.63 18.88
C GLY A 517 43.89 -14.50 18.14
N ARG A 518 45.06 -14.75 17.54
CA ARG A 518 45.85 -13.76 16.82
C ARG A 518 45.12 -13.35 15.53
N PRO A 519 44.96 -12.04 15.24
CA PRO A 519 44.36 -11.60 13.98
C PRO A 519 45.23 -12.01 12.79
N LEU A 520 44.58 -12.56 11.77
CA LEU A 520 45.17 -12.94 10.49
C LEU A 520 44.60 -12.05 9.38
N GLU A 521 45.41 -11.82 8.35
CA GLU A 521 44.95 -11.10 7.16
C GLU A 521 43.96 -11.97 6.37
N PHE A 522 42.88 -11.34 5.91
CA PHE A 522 41.90 -12.01 5.05
C PHE A 522 42.49 -12.16 3.63
N PRO A 523 42.34 -13.32 2.96
CA PRO A 523 42.96 -13.55 1.66
C PRO A 523 42.60 -12.47 0.64
N HIS A 524 43.61 -11.95 -0.09
CA HIS A 524 43.38 -10.95 -1.13
C HIS A 524 42.51 -11.50 -2.26
N ALA A 525 41.69 -10.61 -2.83
CA ALA A 525 40.89 -10.90 -4.01
C ALA A 525 41.82 -11.20 -5.20
N GLU A 526 41.62 -12.33 -5.88
CA GLU A 526 42.34 -12.64 -7.13
C GLU A 526 41.78 -11.80 -8.29
N PHE A 527 40.53 -11.38 -8.18
CA PHE A 527 39.85 -10.54 -9.15
C PHE A 527 38.98 -9.49 -8.43
N VAL A 528 39.16 -8.22 -8.77
CA VAL A 528 38.33 -7.12 -8.26
C VAL A 528 37.39 -6.64 -9.37
N PRO A 529 36.07 -6.91 -9.28
CA PRO A 529 35.09 -6.29 -10.15
C PRO A 529 35.23 -4.76 -10.14
N LYS A 530 35.36 -4.11 -11.31
CA LYS A 530 35.36 -2.65 -11.39
C LYS A 530 34.05 -2.14 -10.80
N ARG A 531 34.10 -1.27 -9.79
CA ARG A 531 32.92 -0.59 -9.22
C ARG A 531 32.12 0.02 -10.37
N GLY A 532 30.93 -0.53 -10.65
CA GLY A 532 30.03 0.05 -11.64
C GLY A 532 29.72 1.49 -11.24
N HIS A 533 30.22 2.45 -12.02
CA HIS A 533 29.71 3.81 -11.92
C HIS A 533 28.22 3.75 -12.25
N SER A 534 27.39 4.04 -11.24
CA SER A 534 25.97 4.30 -11.41
C SER A 534 25.78 5.13 -12.68
N HIS A 535 25.14 4.53 -13.69
CA HIS A 535 24.83 5.18 -14.95
C HIS A 535 23.97 6.40 -14.65
N ARG A 536 24.63 7.56 -14.52
CA ARG A 536 23.99 8.87 -14.54
C ARG A 536 23.34 8.99 -15.91
N SER A 537 22.02 9.00 -15.95
CA SER A 537 21.22 9.12 -17.17
C SER A 537 21.59 10.41 -17.92
N ARG A 538 22.52 10.31 -18.87
CA ARG A 538 22.77 11.34 -19.88
C ARG A 538 21.85 11.05 -21.06
N HIS A 539 20.63 11.56 -20.98
CA HIS A 539 19.82 11.80 -22.18
C HIS A 539 19.54 13.29 -22.30
N ARG A 540 20.56 14.03 -22.72
CA ARG A 540 20.42 15.33 -23.39
C ARG A 540 21.67 15.59 -24.23
N GLN A 541 21.44 16.04 -25.46
CA GLN A 541 22.40 16.47 -26.50
C GLN A 541 23.04 15.39 -27.38
N ARG A 542 22.33 15.06 -28.46
CA ARG A 542 22.93 14.96 -29.80
C ARG A 542 22.13 15.82 -30.78
N ARG A 543 22.53 17.10 -30.89
CA ARG A 543 22.43 17.91 -32.11
C ARG A 543 23.73 18.71 -32.19
N ALA A 544 24.21 18.87 -33.42
CA ALA A 544 25.47 19.48 -33.86
C ALA A 544 26.69 18.53 -33.88
N HIS A 545 26.94 17.98 -35.08
CA HIS A 545 28.29 17.91 -35.64
C HIS A 545 28.26 18.55 -37.03
N PRO A 546 29.24 19.40 -37.38
CA PRO A 546 29.39 19.95 -38.72
C PRO A 546 30.34 19.11 -39.60
N SER A 547 29.92 18.98 -40.86
CA SER A 547 30.64 19.04 -42.14
C SER A 547 31.87 18.17 -42.49
N ALA A 548 31.77 17.65 -43.73
CA ALA A 548 32.79 17.51 -44.79
C ALA A 548 33.58 16.20 -44.93
N ALA A 549 33.16 15.38 -45.91
CA ALA A 549 33.98 14.79 -47.00
C ALA A 549 33.06 13.89 -47.86
N VAL A 550 32.48 14.41 -48.95
CA VAL A 550 32.89 14.17 -50.35
C VAL A 550 33.11 12.69 -50.69
N ARG A 551 32.12 12.06 -51.35
CA ARG A 551 32.32 11.39 -52.64
C ARG A 551 31.00 11.05 -53.32
N GLU A 552 30.88 11.52 -54.55
CA GLU A 552 29.85 11.22 -55.55
C GLU A 552 29.74 9.72 -55.86
N ARG A 553 28.52 9.26 -56.17
CA ARG A 553 28.18 8.75 -57.50
C ARG A 553 26.66 8.59 -57.69
N GLN A 554 26.27 9.01 -58.89
CA GLN A 554 24.94 9.03 -59.51
C GLN A 554 24.26 7.64 -59.56
N PHE A 555 22.92 7.58 -59.56
CA PHE A 555 22.11 7.37 -60.77
C PHE A 555 20.60 7.14 -60.51
N PHE A 556 19.78 7.77 -61.38
CA PHE A 556 18.34 7.60 -61.73
C PHE A 556 17.28 7.77 -60.61
N GLY A 557 16.34 8.73 -60.65
CA GLY A 557 15.37 9.10 -61.72
C GLY A 557 14.12 8.20 -61.55
N TYR A 558 12.88 8.64 -61.31
CA TYR A 558 12.10 9.70 -61.95
C TYR A 558 10.80 9.96 -61.14
N SER A 559 10.37 11.23 -61.09
CA SER A 559 8.98 11.75 -61.14
C SER A 559 7.86 11.17 -60.25
N SER A 560 7.33 12.02 -59.35
CA SER A 560 5.88 12.30 -59.36
C SER A 560 5.62 13.75 -58.94
N SER A 561 5.25 14.56 -59.93
CA SER A 561 4.46 15.77 -59.73
C SER A 561 3.05 15.37 -59.33
N PHE A 562 2.44 16.03 -58.35
CA PHE A 562 1.26 16.85 -58.61
C PHE A 562 0.91 17.74 -57.41
N SER A 563 0.52 18.93 -57.78
CA SER A 563 0.29 20.14 -57.02
C SER A 563 -1.07 20.19 -56.33
N HIS A 564 -1.13 21.04 -55.30
CA HIS A 564 -2.32 21.75 -54.82
C HIS A 564 -3.31 22.10 -55.94
N VAL A 565 -4.60 22.16 -55.60
CA VAL A 565 -5.47 23.34 -55.75
C VAL A 565 -6.87 23.05 -55.16
N HIS A 566 -7.38 24.06 -54.45
CA HIS A 566 -8.71 24.30 -53.84
C HIS A 566 -9.06 23.66 -52.50
#